data_AF-A0A7W0ZEN1-F1
#
_entry.id   AF-A0A7W0ZEN1-F1
#
_cell.length_a   1.000
_cell.length_b   1.000
_cell.length_c   1.000
_cell.angle_alpha   90.00
_cell.angle_beta   90.00
_cell.angle_gamma   90.00
#
_symmetry.space_group_name_H-M   'P 1'
#
loop_
_entity.id
_entity.type
_entity.pdbx_description
1 polymer ?
#
loop_
_entity_poly.entity_id
_entity_poly.type
_entity_poly.pdbx_seq_one_letter_code
_entity_poly.pdbx_strand_id
1 'polypeptide(L)'
;LEQSLHPLVYTPGDNEWVDCHRTGFDPLERLAFLRSVFFPVDDPLREGLNITRQSAEYPENLRWRQGGVTFLTINVSGDNNNLGNGPAGDAEFHVRNAANLQWLDLGFELASAKGSPAVVVFMHGSPEFNLPPDKRSGFNDLLDALERRALSFRKPVLLVHGDTHYFRIDKPMTSASTSETPKRVENITRVESFGSPDLHWIRVSVDLDDPEIFTFSPEIVEANVGLAGKG
;
A
#
# COMPACT_ATOMS: atom_id res chain seq x y z
N LEU A 1 0.55 18.73 -6.73
CA LEU A 1 0.45 18.31 -5.31
C LEU A 1 0.57 19.50 -4.36
N GLU A 2 1.45 20.48 -4.63
CA GLU A 2 1.66 21.68 -3.78
C GLU A 2 0.44 22.59 -3.57
N GLN A 3 -0.66 22.38 -4.30
CA GLN A 3 -1.92 23.12 -4.13
C GLN A 3 -2.94 22.39 -3.25
N SER A 4 -2.58 21.24 -2.64
CA SER A 4 -3.48 20.51 -1.77
C SER A 4 -3.81 21.34 -0.53
N LEU A 5 -5.11 21.55 -0.27
CA LEU A 5 -5.60 22.20 0.94
C LEU A 5 -5.65 21.25 2.16
N HIS A 6 -5.31 19.98 1.95
CA HIS A 6 -5.27 18.95 2.98
C HIS A 6 -3.89 18.28 3.04
N PRO A 7 -3.50 17.77 4.22
CA PRO A 7 -2.29 16.97 4.34
C PRO A 7 -2.33 15.78 3.39
N LEU A 8 -1.24 15.58 2.66
CA LEU A 8 -1.08 14.59 1.62
C LEU A 8 0.09 13.68 1.95
N VAL A 9 -0.15 12.37 1.85
CA VAL A 9 0.88 11.34 1.95
C VAL A 9 0.99 10.66 0.60
N TYR A 10 2.21 10.59 0.07
CA TYR A 10 2.54 9.94 -1.21
C TYR A 10 3.31 8.63 -0.96
N THR A 11 3.01 7.60 -1.74
CA THR A 11 3.81 6.38 -1.87
C THR A 11 4.04 6.10 -3.35
N PRO A 12 5.25 5.72 -3.79
CA PRO A 12 5.52 5.43 -5.20
C PRO A 12 4.73 4.22 -5.73
N GLY A 13 4.33 4.29 -6.99
CA GLY A 13 3.85 3.18 -7.80
C GLY A 13 4.86 2.69 -8.82
N ASP A 14 4.54 1.59 -9.50
CA ASP A 14 5.45 1.00 -10.50
C ASP A 14 5.62 1.88 -11.74
N ASN A 15 4.57 2.57 -12.19
CA ASN A 15 4.64 3.45 -13.36
C ASN A 15 5.64 4.61 -13.17
N GLU A 16 5.92 5.03 -11.93
CA GLU A 16 6.86 6.12 -11.67
C GLU A 16 8.34 5.70 -11.68
N TRP A 17 8.66 4.42 -11.41
CA TRP A 17 10.06 3.99 -11.34
C TRP A 17 10.34 2.57 -11.82
N VAL A 18 9.48 1.58 -11.57
CA VAL A 18 9.75 0.20 -12.01
C VAL A 18 9.60 0.10 -13.52
N ASP A 19 8.45 0.51 -14.07
CA ASP A 19 8.08 0.33 -15.47
C ASP A 19 8.97 1.11 -16.45
N CYS A 20 9.74 2.08 -15.97
CA CYS A 20 10.62 2.87 -16.83
C CYS A 20 11.67 1.99 -17.54
N HIS A 21 11.98 0.80 -17.00
CA HIS A 21 12.84 -0.19 -17.65
C HIS A 21 12.35 -0.55 -19.07
N ARG A 22 11.02 -0.55 -19.30
CA ARG A 22 10.40 -0.83 -20.61
C ARG A 22 10.74 0.20 -21.67
N THR A 23 11.19 1.38 -21.25
CA THR A 23 11.61 2.50 -22.11
C THR A 23 13.12 2.78 -22.05
N GLY A 24 13.88 1.89 -21.39
CA GLY A 24 15.34 1.95 -21.34
C GLY A 24 15.93 2.86 -20.25
N PHE A 25 15.10 3.36 -19.33
CA PHE A 25 15.59 4.10 -18.14
C PHE A 25 15.91 3.15 -16.98
N ASP A 26 16.84 3.56 -16.12
CA ASP A 26 17.21 2.83 -14.90
C ASP A 26 16.17 3.05 -13.79
N PRO A 27 15.47 2.00 -13.32
CA PRO A 27 14.52 2.12 -12.21
C PRO A 27 15.13 2.70 -10.93
N LEU A 28 16.38 2.41 -10.62
CA LEU A 28 17.02 2.85 -9.38
C LEU A 28 17.33 4.35 -9.41
N GLU A 29 17.73 4.86 -10.58
CA GLU A 29 17.88 6.30 -10.82
C GLU A 29 16.52 7.00 -10.63
N ARG A 30 15.43 6.45 -11.19
CA ARG A 30 14.08 7.02 -11.04
C ARG A 30 13.59 7.00 -9.61
N LEU A 31 13.76 5.90 -8.89
CA LEU A 31 13.39 5.82 -7.48
C LEU A 31 14.17 6.84 -6.63
N ALA A 32 15.47 6.98 -6.87
CA ALA A 32 16.29 7.99 -6.18
C ALA A 32 15.80 9.41 -6.48
N PHE A 33 15.45 9.70 -7.73
CA PHE A 33 14.87 10.99 -8.12
C PHE A 33 13.54 11.26 -7.42
N LEU A 34 12.60 10.30 -7.42
CA LEU A 34 11.32 10.42 -6.71
C LEU A 34 11.52 10.71 -5.22
N ARG A 35 12.46 10.01 -4.57
CA ARG A 35 12.81 10.24 -3.16
C ARG A 35 13.28 11.68 -2.92
N SER A 36 14.08 12.22 -3.82
CA SER A 36 14.59 13.60 -3.71
C SER A 36 13.50 14.67 -3.87
N VAL A 37 12.46 14.40 -4.66
CA VAL A 37 11.40 15.36 -4.97
C VAL A 37 10.26 15.28 -3.96
N PHE A 38 9.77 14.08 -3.66
CA PHE A 38 8.53 13.88 -2.89
C PHE A 38 8.75 13.57 -1.41
N PHE A 39 10.00 13.41 -0.98
CA PHE A 39 10.31 13.13 0.43
C PHE A 39 11.43 14.02 1.00
N PRO A 40 11.35 15.37 0.82
CA PRO A 40 12.24 16.28 1.53
C PRO A 40 12.09 16.12 3.04
N VAL A 41 13.08 16.58 3.81
CA VAL A 41 13.04 16.53 5.29
C VAL A 41 11.92 17.43 5.82
N ASP A 42 11.84 18.66 5.30
CA ASP A 42 10.78 19.60 5.58
C ASP A 42 9.74 19.52 4.45
N ASP A 43 8.72 18.68 4.62
CA ASP A 43 7.67 18.50 3.61
C ASP A 43 6.37 19.22 4.00
N PRO A 44 6.04 20.37 3.37
CA PRO A 44 4.81 21.10 3.65
C PRO A 44 3.55 20.32 3.26
N LEU A 45 3.63 19.34 2.35
CA LEU A 45 2.49 18.49 1.99
C LEU A 45 1.97 17.71 3.19
N ARG A 46 2.79 17.48 4.21
CA ARG A 46 2.45 16.67 5.39
C ARG A 46 2.16 17.51 6.62
N GLU A 47 2.10 18.84 6.48
CA GLU A 47 1.82 19.76 7.59
C GLU A 47 0.52 19.37 8.29
N GLY A 48 0.53 19.35 9.63
CA GLY A 48 -0.61 18.91 10.44
C GLY A 48 -0.69 17.40 10.73
N LEU A 49 0.16 16.58 10.12
CA LEU A 49 0.34 15.17 10.49
C LEU A 49 1.63 14.97 11.29
N ASN A 50 1.55 14.23 12.39
CA ASN A 50 2.74 13.77 13.11
C ASN A 50 3.29 12.51 12.43
N ILE A 51 4.08 12.71 11.37
CA ILE A 51 4.65 11.65 10.53
C ILE A 51 5.99 11.18 11.10
N THR A 52 6.14 9.87 11.23
CA THR A 52 7.42 9.20 11.45
C THR A 52 7.85 8.54 10.13
N ARG A 53 9.08 8.79 9.73
CA ARG A 53 9.75 8.13 8.60
C ARG A 53 10.54 6.92 9.09
N GLN A 54 10.62 5.84 8.31
CA GLN A 54 11.42 4.68 8.66
C GLN A 54 12.91 5.01 8.79
N SER A 55 13.51 5.57 7.74
CA SER A 55 14.91 5.98 7.70
C SER A 55 15.18 6.95 6.55
N ALA A 56 16.43 7.42 6.42
CA ALA A 56 16.84 8.25 5.28
C ALA A 56 16.88 7.45 3.95
N GLU A 57 17.13 6.15 4.03
CA GLU A 57 17.21 5.22 2.89
C GLU A 57 15.82 4.82 2.37
N TYR A 58 14.80 4.81 3.25
CA TYR A 58 13.41 4.50 2.93
C TYR A 58 12.48 5.65 3.33
N PRO A 59 12.65 6.84 2.72
CA PRO A 59 11.93 8.03 3.13
C PRO A 59 10.43 7.97 2.79
N GLU A 60 10.03 7.07 1.91
CA GLU A 60 8.65 6.80 1.52
C GLU A 60 7.88 5.86 2.45
N ASN A 61 8.58 5.19 3.38
CA ASN A 61 7.95 4.39 4.41
C ASN A 61 7.61 5.28 5.61
N LEU A 62 6.35 5.69 5.66
CA LEU A 62 5.83 6.69 6.59
C LEU A 62 4.81 6.03 7.52
N ARG A 63 4.67 6.60 8.72
CA ARG A 63 3.71 6.17 9.74
C ARG A 63 3.16 7.37 10.48
N TRP A 64 1.85 7.40 10.71
CA TRP A 64 1.22 8.40 11.55
C TRP A 64 0.02 7.81 12.28
N ARG A 65 -0.54 8.59 13.20
CA ARG A 65 -1.80 8.28 13.88
C ARG A 65 -2.77 9.43 13.73
N GLN A 66 -4.02 9.10 13.42
CA GLN A 66 -5.12 10.06 13.32
C GLN A 66 -6.40 9.37 13.78
N GLY A 67 -7.19 10.04 14.63
CA GLY A 67 -8.39 9.43 15.21
C GLY A 67 -8.10 8.11 15.94
N GLY A 68 -6.91 7.95 16.53
CA GLY A 68 -6.48 6.72 17.20
C GLY A 68 -6.03 5.57 16.27
N VAL A 69 -6.41 5.58 15.00
CA VAL A 69 -5.98 4.63 13.95
C VAL A 69 -4.51 4.82 13.61
N THR A 70 -3.81 3.72 13.33
CA THR A 70 -2.42 3.74 12.85
C THR A 70 -2.38 3.55 11.34
N PHE A 71 -1.67 4.42 10.64
CA PHE A 71 -1.52 4.40 9.19
C PHE A 71 -0.06 4.19 8.80
N LEU A 72 0.17 3.45 7.71
CA LEU A 72 1.49 3.07 7.20
C LEU A 72 1.51 3.19 5.69
N THR A 73 2.57 3.75 5.11
CA THR A 73 2.95 3.47 3.71
C THR A 73 4.08 2.46 3.69
N ILE A 74 4.04 1.56 2.72
CA ILE A 74 5.16 0.70 2.34
C ILE A 74 5.35 0.78 0.83
N ASN A 75 6.59 0.96 0.37
CA ASN A 75 6.89 0.94 -1.05
C ASN A 75 6.85 -0.50 -1.56
N VAL A 76 5.70 -0.95 -2.01
CA VAL A 76 5.51 -2.21 -2.74
C VAL A 76 4.94 -1.84 -4.09
N SER A 77 5.71 -2.08 -5.14
CA SER A 77 5.36 -1.72 -6.51
C SER A 77 4.69 -2.91 -7.22
N GLY A 78 3.98 -2.62 -8.31
CA GLY A 78 3.54 -3.63 -9.26
C GLY A 78 4.72 -4.33 -9.95
N ASP A 79 4.41 -5.15 -10.96
CA ASP A 79 5.39 -5.95 -11.71
C ASP A 79 6.28 -6.84 -10.79
N ASN A 80 5.62 -7.74 -10.05
CA ASN A 80 6.23 -8.66 -9.08
C ASN A 80 7.13 -7.98 -8.04
N ASN A 81 6.78 -6.76 -7.63
CA ASN A 81 7.52 -5.99 -6.63
C ASN A 81 8.99 -5.74 -7.02
N ASN A 82 9.26 -5.63 -8.32
CA ASN A 82 10.59 -5.51 -8.94
C ASN A 82 11.48 -6.78 -8.86
N LEU A 83 10.95 -7.91 -8.34
CA LEU A 83 11.65 -9.19 -8.32
C LEU A 83 11.56 -9.89 -9.69
N GLY A 84 12.70 -10.34 -10.22
CA GLY A 84 12.83 -10.94 -11.54
C GLY A 84 13.28 -9.96 -12.62
N ASN A 85 13.48 -8.68 -12.28
CA ASN A 85 13.91 -7.63 -13.21
C ASN A 85 15.45 -7.54 -13.34
N GLY A 86 16.10 -8.70 -13.33
CA GLY A 86 17.55 -8.85 -13.43
C GLY A 86 18.29 -8.58 -12.11
N PRO A 87 19.63 -8.76 -12.10
CA PRO A 87 20.39 -8.78 -10.85
C PRO A 87 20.29 -7.52 -9.99
N ALA A 88 20.16 -6.34 -10.61
CA ALA A 88 20.00 -5.07 -9.91
C ALA A 88 18.60 -4.93 -9.27
N GLY A 89 17.54 -5.33 -9.99
CA GLY A 89 16.17 -5.34 -9.47
C GLY A 89 16.01 -6.34 -8.33
N ASP A 90 16.57 -7.53 -8.46
CA ASP A 90 16.54 -8.56 -7.41
C ASP A 90 17.26 -8.11 -6.14
N ALA A 91 18.45 -7.49 -6.29
CA ALA A 91 19.19 -6.94 -5.17
C ALA A 91 18.45 -5.80 -4.47
N GLU A 92 17.83 -4.90 -5.24
CA GLU A 92 16.98 -3.83 -4.73
C GLU A 92 15.79 -4.40 -3.95
N PHE A 93 15.05 -5.32 -4.57
CA PHE A 93 13.88 -5.96 -3.98
C PHE A 93 14.22 -6.58 -2.63
N HIS A 94 15.29 -7.37 -2.52
CA HIS A 94 15.60 -8.06 -1.27
C HIS A 94 15.84 -7.10 -0.11
N VAL A 95 16.58 -6.02 -0.33
CA VAL A 95 16.89 -5.05 0.73
C VAL A 95 15.67 -4.19 1.06
N ARG A 96 14.94 -3.67 0.05
CA ARG A 96 13.72 -2.89 0.27
C ARG A 96 12.61 -3.72 0.92
N ASN A 97 12.39 -4.95 0.46
CA ASN A 97 11.37 -5.83 1.02
C ASN A 97 11.67 -6.13 2.50
N ALA A 98 12.91 -6.44 2.86
CA ALA A 98 13.30 -6.61 4.27
C ALA A 98 12.98 -5.36 5.11
N ALA A 99 13.26 -4.16 4.59
CA ALA A 99 12.90 -2.91 5.25
C ALA A 99 11.38 -2.72 5.38
N ASN A 100 10.60 -3.01 4.33
CA ASN A 100 9.14 -2.94 4.37
C ASN A 100 8.55 -3.88 5.43
N LEU A 101 9.04 -5.12 5.50
CA LEU A 101 8.57 -6.11 6.47
C LEU A 101 8.87 -5.67 7.91
N GLN A 102 10.08 -5.14 8.15
CA GLN A 102 10.42 -4.56 9.46
C GLN A 102 9.52 -3.36 9.80
N TRP A 103 9.23 -2.50 8.81
CA TRP A 103 8.37 -1.34 9.02
C TRP A 103 6.92 -1.72 9.35
N LEU A 104 6.39 -2.71 8.62
CA LEU A 104 5.07 -3.29 8.86
C LEU A 104 4.98 -3.84 10.29
N ASP A 105 5.97 -4.64 10.68
CA ASP A 105 6.08 -5.23 12.01
C ASP A 105 6.06 -4.17 13.12
N LEU A 106 6.90 -3.14 13.01
CA LEU A 106 6.94 -2.01 13.96
C LEU A 106 5.63 -1.21 13.98
N GLY A 107 4.95 -1.12 12.83
CA GLY A 107 3.64 -0.48 12.71
C GLY A 107 2.57 -1.19 13.53
N PHE A 108 2.48 -2.51 13.41
CA PHE A 108 1.54 -3.33 14.19
C PHE A 108 1.89 -3.37 15.68
N GLU A 109 3.17 -3.35 16.04
CA GLU A 109 3.61 -3.26 17.43
C GLU A 109 3.20 -1.93 18.06
N LEU A 110 3.41 -0.81 17.36
CA LEU A 110 2.93 0.49 17.80
C LEU A 110 1.40 0.51 17.93
N ALA A 111 0.68 -0.01 16.94
CA ALA A 111 -0.79 -0.05 16.95
C ALA A 111 -1.31 -0.83 18.16
N SER A 112 -0.71 -1.98 18.47
CA SER A 112 -1.03 -2.79 19.64
C SER A 112 -0.71 -2.06 20.94
N ALA A 113 0.49 -1.51 21.06
CA ALA A 113 0.94 -0.79 22.26
C ALA A 113 0.12 0.48 22.54
N LYS A 114 -0.39 1.14 21.50
CA LYS A 114 -1.23 2.34 21.61
C LYS A 114 -2.73 2.05 21.60
N GLY A 115 -3.12 0.78 21.57
CA GLY A 115 -4.52 0.35 21.57
C GLY A 115 -5.31 0.82 20.35
N SER A 116 -4.65 0.99 19.19
CA SER A 116 -5.31 1.44 17.96
C SER A 116 -6.53 0.57 17.64
N PRO A 117 -7.64 1.18 17.19
CA PRO A 117 -8.85 0.44 16.83
C PRO A 117 -8.69 -0.24 15.47
N ALA A 118 -7.84 0.28 14.58
CA ALA A 118 -7.52 -0.31 13.29
C ALA A 118 -6.09 0.03 12.83
N VAL A 119 -5.61 -0.69 11.81
CA VAL A 119 -4.39 -0.39 11.04
C VAL A 119 -4.74 -0.20 9.56
N VAL A 120 -4.18 0.81 8.91
CA VAL A 120 -4.29 1.01 7.46
C VAL A 120 -2.90 0.96 6.83
N VAL A 121 -2.74 0.13 5.81
CA VAL A 121 -1.48 -0.04 5.05
C VAL A 121 -1.74 0.38 3.61
N PHE A 122 -0.95 1.34 3.13
CA PHE A 122 -0.97 1.81 1.75
C PHE A 122 0.25 1.28 1.00
N MET A 123 0.01 0.81 -0.21
CA MET A 123 1.04 0.45 -1.17
C MET A 123 0.49 0.60 -2.59
N HIS A 124 1.30 0.36 -3.63
CA HIS A 124 0.80 0.42 -5.00
C HIS A 124 0.43 -0.95 -5.55
N GLY A 125 1.38 -1.89 -5.55
CA GLY A 125 1.28 -3.16 -6.26
C GLY A 125 0.12 -4.04 -5.81
N SER A 126 -0.51 -4.73 -6.76
CA SER A 126 -1.49 -5.76 -6.52
C SER A 126 -0.79 -7.01 -5.98
N PRO A 127 -1.18 -7.55 -4.80
CA PRO A 127 -0.55 -8.75 -4.26
C PRO A 127 -0.90 -10.06 -4.98
N GLU A 128 -1.69 -9.99 -6.07
CA GLU A 128 -2.06 -11.13 -6.89
C GLU A 128 -2.66 -12.31 -6.09
N PHE A 129 -3.55 -12.04 -5.12
CA PHE A 129 -4.11 -13.05 -4.20
C PHE A 129 -4.68 -14.32 -4.88
N ASN A 130 -5.12 -14.21 -6.14
CA ASN A 130 -5.66 -15.29 -6.96
C ASN A 130 -4.60 -16.15 -7.66
N LEU A 131 -3.35 -15.71 -7.69
CA LEU A 131 -2.24 -16.46 -8.29
C LEU A 131 -1.63 -17.43 -7.26
N PRO A 132 -1.13 -18.59 -7.72
CA PRO A 132 -0.37 -19.49 -6.87
C PRO A 132 0.96 -18.83 -6.44
N PRO A 133 1.53 -19.18 -5.27
CA PRO A 133 2.71 -18.51 -4.70
C PRO A 133 3.94 -18.43 -5.63
N ASP A 134 4.14 -19.40 -6.51
CA ASP A 134 5.25 -19.41 -7.48
C ASP A 134 5.11 -18.37 -8.60
N LYS A 135 3.90 -17.81 -8.78
CA LYS A 135 3.60 -16.78 -9.78
C LYS A 135 3.49 -15.36 -9.19
N ARG A 136 3.72 -15.22 -7.88
CA ARG A 136 3.66 -13.94 -7.14
C ARG A 136 4.77 -13.84 -6.09
N SER A 137 5.95 -14.36 -6.42
CA SER A 137 7.05 -14.55 -5.49
C SER A 137 7.50 -13.27 -4.79
N GLY A 138 7.42 -12.11 -5.46
CA GLY A 138 7.77 -10.81 -4.89
C GLY A 138 6.80 -10.31 -3.81
N PHE A 139 5.67 -10.99 -3.62
CA PHE A 139 4.63 -10.61 -2.66
C PHE A 139 4.45 -11.61 -1.51
N ASN A 140 5.05 -12.81 -1.59
CA ASN A 140 4.79 -13.87 -0.62
C ASN A 140 5.19 -13.48 0.81
N ASP A 141 6.40 -12.95 1.02
CA ASP A 141 6.86 -12.56 2.35
C ASP A 141 5.96 -11.47 2.97
N LEU A 142 5.48 -10.53 2.14
CA LEU A 142 4.58 -9.47 2.56
C LEU A 142 3.23 -10.04 3.00
N LEU A 143 2.66 -10.95 2.21
CA LEU A 143 1.37 -11.55 2.50
C LEU A 143 1.44 -12.43 3.76
N ASP A 144 2.52 -13.19 3.93
CA ASP A 144 2.76 -13.98 5.14
C ASP A 144 2.92 -13.09 6.38
N ALA A 145 3.63 -11.97 6.27
CA ALA A 145 3.78 -11.01 7.37
C ALA A 145 2.44 -10.33 7.71
N LEU A 146 1.70 -9.88 6.69
CA LEU A 146 0.41 -9.22 6.87
C LEU A 146 -0.61 -10.17 7.50
N GLU A 147 -0.68 -11.43 7.06
CA GLU A 147 -1.52 -12.46 7.67
C GLU A 147 -1.20 -12.62 9.16
N ARG A 148 0.06 -12.93 9.48
CA ARG A 148 0.49 -13.17 10.87
C ARG A 148 0.19 -11.98 11.77
N ARG A 149 0.48 -10.77 11.30
CA ARG A 149 0.28 -9.54 12.07
C ARG A 149 -1.20 -9.23 12.25
N ALA A 150 -2.03 -9.39 11.22
CA ALA A 150 -3.46 -9.20 11.32
C ALA A 150 -4.12 -10.21 12.27
N LEU A 151 -3.77 -11.51 12.17
CA LEU A 151 -4.29 -12.55 13.07
C LEU A 151 -3.92 -12.28 14.53
N SER A 152 -2.75 -11.71 14.80
CA SER A 152 -2.33 -11.30 16.15
C SER A 152 -3.05 -10.04 16.64
N PHE A 153 -3.22 -9.05 15.76
CA PHE A 153 -3.84 -7.76 16.07
C PHE A 153 -5.34 -7.89 16.37
N ARG A 154 -6.04 -8.85 15.73
CA ARG A 154 -7.45 -9.22 15.98
C ARG A 154 -8.47 -8.08 15.82
N LYS A 155 -8.07 -6.98 15.20
CA LYS A 155 -8.89 -5.81 14.89
C LYS A 155 -8.81 -5.51 13.38
N PRO A 156 -9.68 -4.63 12.85
CA PRO A 156 -9.69 -4.30 11.43
C PRO A 156 -8.33 -3.83 10.90
N VAL A 157 -7.93 -4.41 9.77
CA VAL A 157 -6.77 -4.04 8.97
C VAL A 157 -7.25 -3.72 7.57
N LEU A 158 -6.90 -2.54 7.07
CA LEU A 158 -7.22 -2.11 5.72
C LEU A 158 -5.95 -2.12 4.87
N LEU A 159 -5.96 -2.87 3.76
CA LEU A 159 -4.91 -2.86 2.75
C LEU A 159 -5.39 -2.06 1.55
N VAL A 160 -4.82 -0.88 1.33
CA VAL A 160 -5.18 0.03 0.24
C VAL A 160 -4.11 -0.04 -0.85
N HIS A 161 -4.52 -0.32 -2.08
CA HIS A 161 -3.60 -0.36 -3.23
C HIS A 161 -4.25 0.02 -4.57
N GLY A 162 -3.47 -0.05 -5.64
CA GLY A 162 -3.90 0.19 -7.04
C GLY A 162 -3.46 -0.96 -7.94
N ASP A 163 -2.77 -0.61 -9.04
CA ASP A 163 -2.11 -1.52 -10.01
C ASP A 163 -3.05 -2.15 -11.06
N THR A 164 -4.09 -2.91 -10.69
CA THR A 164 -4.88 -3.65 -11.70
C THR A 164 -5.94 -2.82 -12.44
N HIS A 165 -6.06 -1.54 -12.06
CA HIS A 165 -7.07 -0.60 -12.56
C HIS A 165 -8.52 -1.06 -12.32
N TYR A 166 -8.73 -1.99 -11.40
CA TYR A 166 -10.04 -2.53 -11.10
C TYR A 166 -10.48 -2.12 -9.69
N PHE A 167 -11.55 -1.33 -9.62
CA PHE A 167 -12.14 -0.98 -8.34
C PHE A 167 -12.74 -2.22 -7.67
N ARG A 168 -12.26 -2.54 -6.46
CA ARG A 168 -12.80 -3.63 -5.63
C ARG A 168 -12.59 -3.40 -4.15
N ILE A 169 -13.56 -3.88 -3.39
CA ILE A 169 -13.51 -3.95 -1.93
C ILE A 169 -13.93 -5.36 -1.54
N ASP A 170 -13.00 -6.13 -1.00
CA ASP A 170 -13.21 -7.53 -0.63
C ASP A 170 -12.23 -7.95 0.48
N LYS A 171 -12.25 -9.23 0.86
CA LYS A 171 -11.37 -9.77 1.91
C LYS A 171 -10.52 -10.89 1.34
N PRO A 172 -9.60 -10.67 0.40
CA PRO A 172 -9.07 -11.72 -0.48
C PRO A 172 -8.14 -12.73 0.22
N MET A 173 -7.61 -12.39 1.40
CA MET A 173 -6.65 -13.22 2.12
C MET A 173 -7.28 -14.46 2.75
N THR A 174 -6.65 -15.61 2.52
CA THR A 174 -6.95 -16.87 3.21
C THR A 174 -5.75 -17.27 4.05
N SER A 175 -6.02 -17.82 5.22
CA SER A 175 -5.00 -18.37 6.08
C SER A 175 -4.56 -19.73 5.56
N ALA A 176 -3.25 -19.92 5.50
CA ALA A 176 -2.61 -21.21 5.24
C ALA A 176 -2.81 -22.14 6.46
N SER A 177 -4.05 -22.55 6.70
CA SER A 177 -4.40 -23.56 7.70
C SER A 177 -3.92 -24.94 7.22
N THR A 178 -3.44 -25.77 8.14
CA THR A 178 -3.14 -27.19 7.89
C THR A 178 -4.41 -28.04 7.62
N SER A 179 -5.60 -27.42 7.61
CA SER A 179 -6.85 -28.07 7.22
C SER A 179 -7.02 -28.09 5.70
N GLU A 180 -7.68 -29.13 5.19
CA GLU A 180 -7.99 -29.30 3.75
C GLU A 180 -8.74 -28.09 3.13
N THR A 181 -9.36 -27.24 3.96
CA THR A 181 -10.00 -26.00 3.56
C THR A 181 -9.28 -24.77 4.16
N PRO A 182 -8.72 -23.88 3.32
CA PRO A 182 -8.22 -22.58 3.78
C PRO A 182 -9.34 -21.75 4.41
N LYS A 183 -9.06 -21.07 5.52
CA LYS A 183 -10.02 -20.18 6.19
C LYS A 183 -9.79 -18.74 5.76
N ARG A 184 -10.87 -17.99 5.55
CA ARG A 184 -10.80 -16.56 5.24
C ARG A 184 -10.23 -15.78 6.44
N VAL A 185 -9.34 -14.81 6.18
CA VAL A 185 -8.84 -13.87 7.20
C VAL A 185 -9.77 -12.65 7.21
N GLU A 186 -10.82 -12.71 8.03
CA GLU A 186 -11.93 -11.75 7.96
C GLU A 186 -11.57 -10.33 8.41
N ASN A 187 -10.50 -10.17 9.19
CA ASN A 187 -10.10 -8.86 9.71
C ASN A 187 -9.17 -8.09 8.76
N ILE A 188 -8.87 -8.61 7.56
CA ILE A 188 -8.21 -7.85 6.49
C ILE A 188 -9.24 -7.53 5.41
N THR A 189 -9.44 -6.25 5.16
CA THR A 189 -10.19 -5.76 3.99
C THR A 189 -9.18 -5.19 2.99
N ARG A 190 -9.28 -5.60 1.73
CA ARG A 190 -8.62 -4.95 0.60
C ARG A 190 -9.52 -3.83 0.07
N VAL A 191 -8.90 -2.71 -0.27
CA VAL A 191 -9.47 -1.68 -1.12
C VAL A 191 -8.50 -1.43 -2.27
N GLU A 192 -8.93 -1.78 -3.48
CA GLU A 192 -8.25 -1.35 -4.67
C GLU A 192 -8.96 -0.13 -5.26
N SER A 193 -8.21 0.95 -5.44
CA SER A 193 -8.73 2.16 -6.04
C SER A 193 -8.97 2.00 -7.54
N PHE A 194 -9.78 2.90 -8.07
CA PHE A 194 -9.91 3.14 -9.48
C PHE A 194 -8.55 3.41 -10.16
N GLY A 195 -8.45 3.03 -11.43
CA GLY A 195 -7.32 3.32 -12.31
C GLY A 195 -7.79 3.56 -13.74
N SER A 196 -6.88 3.95 -14.64
CA SER A 196 -7.23 4.25 -16.03
C SER A 196 -7.92 3.04 -16.70
N PRO A 197 -9.05 3.23 -17.42
CA PRO A 197 -9.61 4.50 -17.88
C PRO A 197 -10.59 5.18 -16.91
N ASP A 198 -11.02 4.49 -15.85
CA ASP A 198 -12.07 4.93 -14.95
C ASP A 198 -11.49 5.78 -13.82
N LEU A 199 -11.10 7.03 -14.10
CA LEU A 199 -10.43 7.91 -13.13
C LEU A 199 -11.41 8.47 -12.08
N HIS A 200 -11.68 7.70 -11.04
CA HIS A 200 -12.51 8.09 -9.90
C HIS A 200 -11.74 7.94 -8.58
N TRP A 201 -12.39 8.14 -7.44
CA TRP A 201 -11.75 8.00 -6.14
C TRP A 201 -12.69 7.37 -5.13
N ILE A 202 -12.14 6.99 -3.97
CA ILE A 202 -12.91 6.38 -2.88
C ILE A 202 -12.79 7.28 -1.67
N ARG A 203 -13.93 7.71 -1.13
CA ARG A 203 -13.98 8.30 0.21
C ARG A 203 -14.04 7.18 1.23
N VAL A 204 -13.04 7.12 2.12
CA VAL A 204 -13.03 6.21 3.27
C VAL A 204 -13.32 7.02 4.53
N SER A 205 -14.41 6.68 5.21
CA SER A 205 -14.78 7.26 6.50
C SER A 205 -14.39 6.30 7.62
N VAL A 206 -13.96 6.86 8.75
CA VAL A 206 -13.63 6.11 9.98
C VAL A 206 -14.63 6.48 11.05
N ASP A 207 -15.40 5.50 11.52
CA ASP A 207 -16.31 5.62 12.65
C ASP A 207 -15.88 4.64 13.74
N LEU A 208 -15.50 5.14 14.91
CA LEU A 208 -15.02 4.30 16.00
C LEU A 208 -16.15 3.63 16.80
N ASP A 209 -17.38 4.08 16.60
CA ASP A 209 -18.57 3.50 17.23
C ASP A 209 -19.18 2.37 16.37
N ASP A 210 -18.74 2.22 15.12
CA ASP A 210 -19.08 1.12 14.22
C ASP A 210 -18.07 -0.04 14.38
N PRO A 211 -18.50 -1.29 14.64
CA PRO A 211 -17.59 -2.44 14.73
C PRO A 211 -16.79 -2.73 13.45
N GLU A 212 -17.28 -2.35 12.28
CA GLU A 212 -16.55 -2.49 11.01
C GLU A 212 -15.53 -1.37 10.80
N ILE A 213 -15.65 -0.26 11.54
CA ILE A 213 -14.79 0.94 11.56
C ILE A 213 -14.77 1.75 10.25
N PHE A 214 -14.71 1.08 9.09
CA PHE A 214 -14.50 1.71 7.79
C PHE A 214 -15.78 1.65 6.94
N THR A 215 -16.20 2.81 6.42
CA THR A 215 -17.21 2.90 5.37
C THR A 215 -16.56 3.40 4.08
N PHE A 216 -16.93 2.79 2.95
CA PHE A 216 -16.37 3.10 1.64
C PHE A 216 -17.44 3.67 0.72
N SER A 217 -17.18 4.84 0.14
CA SER A 217 -18.05 5.47 -0.85
C SER A 217 -17.26 5.72 -2.13
N PRO A 218 -17.59 5.04 -3.24
CA PRO A 218 -17.05 5.37 -4.55
C PRO A 218 -17.56 6.74 -5.00
N GLU A 219 -16.65 7.62 -5.37
CA GLU A 219 -16.94 9.00 -5.76
C GLU A 219 -16.67 9.18 -7.25
N ILE A 220 -17.75 9.14 -8.04
CA ILE A 220 -17.68 9.27 -9.49
C ILE A 220 -17.44 10.74 -9.85
N VAL A 221 -16.36 10.97 -10.58
CA VAL A 221 -16.06 12.29 -11.15
C VAL A 221 -16.73 12.36 -12.52
N GLU A 222 -17.83 13.10 -12.61
CA GLU A 222 -18.65 13.19 -13.84
C GLU A 222 -17.82 13.58 -15.07
N ALA A 223 -16.86 14.49 -14.92
CA ALA A 223 -15.96 14.91 -16.00
C ALA A 223 -15.09 13.77 -16.57
N ASN A 224 -14.92 12.68 -15.83
CA ASN A 224 -14.10 11.52 -16.22
C ASN A 224 -14.93 10.39 -16.84
N VAL A 225 -16.27 10.48 -16.80
CA VAL A 225 -17.16 9.45 -17.36
C VAL A 225 -17.07 9.47 -18.89
N GLY A 226 -16.78 8.32 -19.50
CA GLY A 226 -16.75 8.16 -20.96
C GLY A 226 -15.44 8.61 -21.64
N LEU A 227 -14.39 8.93 -20.88
CA LEU A 227 -13.05 9.20 -21.44
C LEU A 227 -12.34 7.94 -21.98
N ALA A 228 -12.95 6.75 -21.81
CA ALA A 228 -12.44 5.43 -22.20
C ALA A 228 -12.20 5.20 -23.72
N GLY A 229 -12.13 6.24 -24.54
CA GLY A 229 -11.97 6.14 -26.00
C GLY A 229 -11.08 7.19 -26.66
N LYS A 230 -10.28 7.95 -25.90
CA LYS A 230 -9.30 8.90 -26.47
C LYS A 230 -7.89 8.58 -26.00
N GLY A 231 -7.38 7.45 -26.49
CA GLY A 231 -5.95 7.10 -26.50
C GLY A 231 -5.47 6.99 -27.94
#